data_AF-A0A1I4R8S9-F1
#
_entry.id   AF-A0A1I4R8S9-F1
#
_cell.length_a   1.000
_cell.length_b   1.000
_cell.length_c   1.000
_cell.angle_alpha   90.00
_cell.angle_beta   90.00
_cell.angle_gamma   90.00
#
_symmetry.space_group_name_H-M   'P 1'
#
loop_
_entity.id
_entity.type
_entity.pdbx_description
1 polymer ?
#
loop_
_entity_poly.entity_id
_entity_poly.type
_entity_poly.pdbx_seq_one_letter_code
_entity_poly.pdbx_strand_id
1 'polypeptide(L)'
;MKKISTILTIVVLFAFAIVMVNQPDSGQAYAKQNQIHVEKNTGLKQIQVENIKREAETNDITHEEIVKLTDTFMDLLVQEIDDHYKVVRFDTKEELINAFEPYIVKEAVQPYIDYYYKEKEDGLYIVPTETPPWFEKDEDYEKKSEGNKVTITQSNESALYGMYTIEIVFKKMDGTWKIANISHK
;
A
#
# COMPACT_ATOMS: atom_id res chain seq x y z
N MET A 1 48.70 -18.43 18.00
CA MET A 1 49.64 -17.73 17.09
C MET A 1 49.75 -18.51 15.79
N LYS A 2 49.22 -17.97 14.69
CA LYS A 2 49.44 -18.43 13.31
C LYS A 2 49.45 -17.19 12.42
N LYS A 3 50.54 -16.97 11.68
CA LYS A 3 50.65 -16.04 10.55
C LYS A 3 51.24 -16.85 9.39
N ILE A 4 51.07 -16.32 8.18
CA ILE A 4 51.60 -16.76 6.87
C ILE A 4 50.53 -17.42 5.99
N SER A 5 49.94 -16.61 5.09
CA SER A 5 49.84 -16.93 3.64
C SER A 5 49.11 -15.79 2.93
N THR A 6 49.88 -14.82 2.44
CA THR A 6 49.38 -13.75 1.58
C THR A 6 50.42 -13.47 0.49
N ILE A 7 50.76 -14.49 -0.30
CA ILE A 7 51.42 -14.38 -1.62
C ILE A 7 51.00 -15.63 -2.42
N LEU A 8 49.82 -15.64 -3.04
CA LEU A 8 49.49 -16.57 -4.13
C LEU A 8 48.19 -16.17 -4.85
N THR A 9 48.13 -14.96 -5.42
CA THR A 9 46.96 -14.58 -6.26
C THR A 9 47.29 -13.52 -7.32
N ILE A 10 48.53 -13.48 -7.82
CA ILE A 10 48.96 -12.52 -8.86
C ILE A 10 49.87 -13.23 -9.88
N VAL A 11 49.36 -14.22 -10.61
CA VAL A 11 50.02 -14.77 -11.83
C VAL A 11 49.02 -15.32 -12.88
N VAL A 12 47.73 -15.42 -12.58
CA VAL A 12 46.78 -16.12 -13.47
C VAL A 12 45.98 -15.11 -14.31
N LEU A 13 46.26 -15.12 -15.63
CA LEU A 13 45.41 -14.70 -16.76
C LEU A 13 45.60 -13.29 -17.35
N PHE A 14 46.83 -12.98 -17.71
CA PHE A 14 47.22 -12.03 -18.76
C PHE A 14 47.07 -12.61 -20.20
N ALA A 15 46.19 -13.60 -20.43
CA ALA A 15 46.30 -14.52 -21.58
C ALA A 15 45.16 -14.48 -22.62
N PHE A 16 44.31 -13.44 -22.68
CA PHE A 16 43.19 -13.40 -23.63
C PHE A 16 43.16 -12.20 -24.59
N ALA A 17 44.28 -11.50 -24.78
CA ALA A 17 44.32 -10.28 -25.61
C ALA A 17 44.88 -10.45 -27.04
N ILE A 18 45.13 -11.66 -27.56
CA ILE A 18 45.89 -11.82 -28.83
C ILE A 18 45.12 -12.47 -29.99
N VAL A 19 43.87 -12.94 -29.84
CA VAL A 19 43.15 -13.62 -30.94
C VAL A 19 42.04 -12.73 -31.54
N MET A 20 42.46 -11.64 -32.16
CA MET A 20 41.78 -11.04 -33.32
C MET A 20 42.79 -11.05 -34.47
N VAL A 21 42.30 -11.15 -35.71
CA VAL A 21 43.02 -11.04 -37.00
C VAL A 21 43.40 -12.39 -37.65
N ASN A 22 42.47 -12.95 -38.46
CA ASN A 22 42.67 -13.39 -39.87
C ASN A 22 41.65 -14.49 -40.34
N GLN A 23 40.84 -14.15 -41.35
CA GLN A 23 39.87 -14.91 -42.20
C GLN A 23 40.52 -16.04 -43.08
N PRO A 24 39.84 -16.85 -43.96
CA PRO A 24 38.55 -16.67 -44.69
C PRO A 24 37.65 -17.93 -44.99
N ASP A 25 36.56 -17.64 -45.72
CA ASP A 25 35.43 -18.41 -46.30
C ASP A 25 35.65 -19.80 -46.94
N SER A 26 34.66 -20.71 -46.77
CA SER A 26 34.03 -21.58 -47.80
C SER A 26 33.35 -22.84 -47.19
N GLY A 27 32.12 -23.17 -47.64
CA GLY A 27 31.57 -24.54 -47.53
C GLY A 27 30.08 -24.66 -47.19
N GLN A 28 29.30 -25.22 -48.10
CA GLN A 28 27.83 -25.25 -48.18
C GLN A 28 27.05 -26.07 -47.11
N ALA A 29 25.85 -25.55 -46.81
CA ALA A 29 24.52 -26.20 -46.69
C ALA A 29 24.31 -27.46 -45.84
N TYR A 30 23.42 -27.39 -44.84
CA TYR A 30 22.18 -28.19 -44.71
C TYR A 30 21.19 -27.48 -43.75
N ALA A 31 19.89 -27.55 -44.07
CA ALA A 31 18.80 -26.76 -43.50
C ALA A 31 18.02 -27.46 -42.36
N LYS A 32 17.54 -26.69 -41.35
CA LYS A 32 16.16 -26.74 -40.80
C LYS A 32 15.91 -25.74 -39.63
N GLN A 33 15.15 -24.69 -39.94
CA GLN A 33 13.92 -24.18 -39.32
C GLN A 33 13.80 -23.73 -37.82
N ASN A 34 13.25 -22.50 -37.70
CA ASN A 34 12.56 -21.76 -36.62
C ASN A 34 13.40 -21.21 -35.44
N GLN A 35 13.65 -19.89 -35.28
CA GLN A 35 12.85 -18.65 -35.21
C GLN A 35 12.59 -18.15 -33.76
N ILE A 36 13.04 -16.91 -33.53
CA ILE A 36 12.63 -15.84 -32.57
C ILE A 36 13.03 -15.96 -31.08
N HIS A 37 13.83 -14.99 -30.61
CA HIS A 37 13.69 -14.37 -29.29
C HIS A 37 14.33 -12.97 -29.32
N VAL A 38 13.54 -11.97 -29.73
CA VAL A 38 13.68 -10.58 -29.29
C VAL A 38 12.28 -10.14 -28.88
N GLU A 39 12.20 -9.30 -27.84
CA GLU A 39 11.03 -8.53 -27.40
C GLU A 39 10.26 -9.09 -26.18
N LYS A 40 10.83 -8.88 -24.97
CA LYS A 40 10.08 -8.96 -23.70
C LYS A 40 10.44 -7.84 -22.72
N ASN A 41 10.64 -6.62 -23.23
CA ASN A 41 10.88 -5.45 -22.36
C ASN A 41 10.05 -4.20 -22.72
N THR A 42 9.36 -4.21 -23.86
CA THR A 42 8.51 -3.10 -24.31
C THR A 42 7.09 -3.21 -23.76
N GLY A 43 6.56 -4.44 -23.62
CA GLY A 43 5.19 -4.69 -23.16
C GLY A 43 4.92 -4.34 -21.69
N LEU A 44 5.89 -4.55 -20.78
CA LEU A 44 5.69 -4.23 -19.35
C LEU A 44 5.59 -2.73 -19.09
N LYS A 45 6.38 -1.92 -19.82
CA LYS A 45 6.28 -0.45 -19.75
C LYS A 45 5.00 0.07 -20.39
N GLN A 46 4.54 -0.53 -21.49
CA GLN A 46 3.28 -0.13 -22.12
C GLN A 46 2.07 -0.49 -21.27
N ILE A 47 2.03 -1.69 -20.66
CA ILE A 47 0.93 -2.10 -19.76
C ILE A 47 0.87 -1.20 -18.51
N GLN A 48 2.02 -0.84 -17.92
CA GLN A 48 2.06 0.08 -16.78
C GLN A 48 1.63 1.51 -17.16
N VAL A 49 2.13 2.04 -18.28
CA VAL A 49 1.77 3.41 -18.72
C VAL A 49 0.31 3.49 -19.17
N GLU A 50 -0.24 2.44 -19.76
CA GLU A 50 -1.63 2.41 -20.21
C GLU A 50 -2.63 2.20 -19.06
N ASN A 51 -2.25 1.44 -18.01
CA ASN A 51 -3.04 1.35 -16.77
C ASN A 51 -3.03 2.69 -16.00
N ILE A 52 -1.86 3.33 -15.84
CA ILE A 52 -1.75 4.67 -15.22
C ILE A 52 -2.57 5.72 -15.99
N LYS A 53 -2.62 5.60 -17.33
CA LYS A 53 -3.37 6.54 -18.17
C LYS A 53 -4.88 6.28 -18.17
N ARG A 54 -5.34 5.04 -17.97
CA ARG A 54 -6.77 4.72 -17.78
C ARG A 54 -7.27 5.09 -16.39
N GLU A 55 -6.45 4.97 -15.35
CA GLU A 55 -6.79 5.42 -13.99
C GLU A 55 -6.98 6.94 -13.90
N ALA A 56 -6.25 7.71 -14.72
CA ALA A 56 -6.46 9.15 -14.84
C ALA A 56 -7.75 9.56 -15.59
N GLU A 57 -8.45 8.61 -16.23
CA GLU A 57 -9.66 8.84 -17.02
C GLU A 57 -10.94 8.24 -16.41
N THR A 58 -10.84 7.51 -15.30
CA THR A 58 -12.01 7.01 -14.56
C THR A 58 -12.35 7.97 -13.42
N ASN A 59 -13.63 8.31 -13.27
CA ASN A 59 -14.13 9.12 -12.16
C ASN A 59 -14.13 8.34 -10.81
N ASP A 60 -13.42 7.21 -10.76
CA ASP A 60 -13.39 6.20 -9.71
C ASP A 60 -12.28 6.52 -8.70
N ILE A 61 -12.32 5.92 -7.51
CA ILE A 61 -11.25 6.10 -6.51
C ILE A 61 -10.05 5.20 -6.86
N THR A 62 -8.86 5.77 -6.81
CA THR A 62 -7.59 5.06 -7.01
C THR A 62 -7.18 4.27 -5.77
N HIS A 63 -6.25 3.32 -5.93
CA HIS A 63 -5.70 2.59 -4.79
C HIS A 63 -4.96 3.53 -3.83
N GLU A 64 -4.18 4.47 -4.36
CA GLU A 64 -3.43 5.46 -3.58
C GLU A 64 -4.36 6.36 -2.76
N GLU A 65 -5.52 6.74 -3.31
CA GLU A 65 -6.55 7.49 -2.56
C GLU A 65 -7.21 6.64 -1.47
N ILE A 66 -7.47 5.36 -1.73
CA ILE A 66 -7.97 4.42 -0.71
C ILE A 66 -6.98 4.34 0.45
N VAL A 67 -5.72 4.03 0.16
CA VAL A 67 -4.64 3.93 1.16
C VAL A 67 -4.50 5.24 1.94
N LYS A 68 -4.51 6.38 1.25
CA LYS A 68 -4.42 7.68 1.91
C LYS A 68 -5.57 7.89 2.90
N LEU A 69 -6.81 7.58 2.52
CA LEU A 69 -7.97 7.75 3.39
C LEU A 69 -7.96 6.78 4.58
N THR A 70 -7.57 5.53 4.36
CA THR A 70 -7.50 4.52 5.43
C THR A 70 -6.33 4.76 6.40
N ASP A 71 -5.17 5.21 5.90
CA ASP A 71 -4.04 5.65 6.74
C ASP A 71 -4.43 6.90 7.54
N THR A 72 -5.06 7.90 6.89
CA THR A 72 -5.55 9.12 7.58
C THR A 72 -6.54 8.77 8.69
N PHE A 73 -7.41 7.78 8.48
CA PHE A 73 -8.32 7.31 9.51
C PHE A 73 -7.57 6.84 10.76
N MET A 74 -6.55 5.99 10.59
CA MET A 74 -5.77 5.47 11.72
C MET A 74 -4.90 6.54 12.37
N ASP A 75 -4.29 7.44 11.61
CA ASP A 75 -3.51 8.57 12.12
C ASP A 75 -4.35 9.52 12.99
N LEU A 76 -5.63 9.68 12.66
CA LEU A 76 -6.58 10.46 13.47
C LEU A 76 -7.21 9.62 14.58
N LEU A 77 -7.33 8.31 14.44
CA LEU A 77 -7.87 7.47 15.51
C LEU A 77 -6.85 7.28 16.64
N VAL A 78 -5.56 7.18 16.31
CA VAL A 78 -4.47 6.97 17.29
C VAL A 78 -3.89 8.32 17.69
N GLN A 79 -4.33 8.83 18.84
CA GLN A 79 -3.90 10.12 19.35
C GLN A 79 -2.66 10.04 20.23
N GLU A 80 -1.87 11.12 20.22
CA GLU A 80 -0.84 11.36 21.22
C GLU A 80 -1.50 11.60 22.59
N ILE A 81 -0.95 10.95 23.62
CA ILE A 81 -1.45 10.98 24.99
C ILE A 81 -0.36 11.32 26.00
N ASP A 82 -0.75 11.84 27.15
CA ASP A 82 0.13 11.99 28.31
C ASP A 82 0.20 10.69 29.16
N ASP A 83 0.96 10.76 30.26
CA ASP A 83 1.15 9.65 31.20
C ASP A 83 -0.17 9.18 31.90
N HIS A 84 -1.27 9.92 31.73
CA HIS A 84 -2.59 9.63 32.30
C HIS A 84 -3.64 9.30 31.24
N TYR A 85 -3.22 8.95 30.02
CA TYR A 85 -4.09 8.65 28.88
C TYR A 85 -4.92 9.83 28.37
N LYS A 86 -4.58 11.06 28.78
CA LYS A 86 -5.26 12.25 28.29
C LYS A 86 -4.74 12.62 26.91
N VAL A 87 -5.65 12.87 25.97
CA VAL A 87 -5.32 13.30 24.60
C VAL A 87 -4.69 14.69 24.65
N VAL A 88 -3.59 14.86 23.93
CA VAL A 88 -2.82 16.11 23.91
C VAL A 88 -3.47 17.16 23.00
N ARG A 89 -4.07 16.75 21.89
CA ARG A 89 -4.50 17.63 20.78
C ARG A 89 -5.96 18.04 20.79
N PHE A 90 -6.80 17.36 21.56
CA PHE A 90 -8.26 17.52 21.55
C PHE A 90 -8.81 17.37 22.97
N ASP A 91 -9.74 18.23 23.35
CA ASP A 91 -10.34 18.23 24.68
C ASP A 91 -11.71 17.51 24.69
N THR A 92 -12.36 17.38 23.53
CA THR A 92 -13.69 16.75 23.42
C THR A 92 -13.78 15.74 22.28
N LYS A 93 -14.75 14.82 22.38
CA LYS A 93 -15.09 13.90 21.28
C LYS A 93 -15.52 14.65 20.03
N GLU A 94 -16.26 15.75 20.20
CA GLU A 94 -16.75 16.55 19.09
C GLU A 94 -15.61 17.19 18.30
N GLU A 95 -14.61 17.76 18.97
CA GLU A 95 -13.41 18.29 18.32
C GLU A 95 -12.65 17.23 17.52
N LEU A 96 -12.47 16.04 18.11
CA LEU A 96 -11.82 14.93 17.42
C LEU A 96 -12.64 14.48 16.21
N ILE A 97 -13.96 14.32 16.34
CA ILE A 97 -14.86 14.00 15.21
C ILE A 97 -14.77 15.06 14.11
N ASN A 98 -14.71 16.34 14.47
CA ASN A 98 -14.60 17.42 13.50
C ASN A 98 -13.27 17.36 12.70
N ALA A 99 -12.19 16.85 13.30
CA ALA A 99 -10.93 16.63 12.60
C ALA A 99 -11.03 15.55 11.49
N PHE A 100 -12.00 14.64 11.59
CA PHE A 100 -12.26 13.62 10.56
C PHE A 100 -13.08 14.15 9.38
N GLU A 101 -13.90 15.19 9.56
CA GLU A 101 -14.89 15.66 8.57
C GLU A 101 -14.36 15.87 7.14
N PRO A 102 -13.11 16.36 6.90
CA PRO A 102 -12.60 16.50 5.55
C PRO A 102 -12.44 15.17 4.80
N TYR A 103 -12.32 14.06 5.52
CA TYR A 103 -11.91 12.75 4.98
C TYR A 103 -12.97 11.66 5.20
N ILE A 104 -13.73 11.74 6.29
CA ILE A 104 -14.65 10.72 6.75
C ILE A 104 -15.97 11.34 7.14
N VAL A 105 -17.06 10.67 6.78
CA VAL A 105 -18.42 11.01 7.18
C VAL A 105 -18.58 10.71 8.67
N LYS A 106 -19.13 11.66 9.43
CA LYS A 106 -19.25 11.60 10.89
C LYS A 106 -19.83 10.27 11.41
N GLU A 107 -20.87 9.78 10.76
CA GLU A 107 -21.55 8.53 11.14
C GLU A 107 -20.64 7.30 11.01
N ALA A 108 -19.62 7.34 10.14
CA ALA A 108 -18.67 6.23 9.98
C ALA A 108 -17.61 6.19 11.09
N VAL A 109 -17.25 7.34 11.67
CA VAL A 109 -16.21 7.41 12.73
C VAL A 109 -16.78 7.41 14.14
N GLN A 110 -18.02 7.87 14.32
CA GLN A 110 -18.63 8.01 15.64
C GLN A 110 -18.59 6.73 16.50
N PRO A 111 -18.86 5.51 15.98
CA PRO A 111 -18.75 4.28 16.78
C PRO A 111 -17.34 4.05 17.34
N TYR A 112 -16.30 4.45 16.59
CA TYR A 112 -14.91 4.34 17.03
C TYR A 112 -14.60 5.36 18.12
N ILE A 113 -15.00 6.61 17.94
CA ILE A 113 -14.79 7.64 18.97
C ILE A 113 -15.54 7.29 20.24
N ASP A 114 -16.73 6.69 20.12
CA ASP A 114 -17.51 6.26 21.27
C ASP A 114 -16.90 5.08 22.03
N TYR A 115 -16.23 4.17 21.32
CA TYR A 115 -15.59 3.00 21.91
C TYR A 115 -14.21 3.32 22.49
N TYR A 116 -13.37 4.04 21.75
CA TYR A 116 -11.96 4.27 22.09
C TYR A 116 -11.73 5.47 23.00
N TYR A 117 -12.69 6.38 23.12
CA TYR A 117 -12.52 7.60 23.88
C TYR A 117 -13.59 7.82 24.94
N LYS A 118 -13.13 8.39 26.06
CA LYS A 118 -13.98 8.84 27.17
C LYS A 118 -13.74 10.32 27.40
N GLU A 119 -14.80 11.10 27.23
CA GLU A 119 -14.80 12.51 27.59
C GLU A 119 -15.05 12.66 29.09
N LYS A 120 -14.29 13.55 29.74
CA LYS A 120 -14.45 13.96 31.13
C LYS A 120 -14.49 15.49 31.17
N GLU A 121 -14.85 16.05 32.32
CA GLU A 121 -14.93 17.51 32.52
C GLU A 121 -13.63 18.25 32.20
N ASP A 122 -12.48 17.58 32.36
CA ASP A 122 -11.16 18.14 32.20
C ASP A 122 -10.47 17.75 30.88
N GLY A 123 -11.12 16.98 30.02
CA GLY A 123 -10.63 16.69 28.66
C GLY A 123 -10.97 15.30 28.14
N LEU A 124 -10.37 14.95 27.01
CA LEU A 124 -10.57 13.69 26.31
C LEU A 124 -9.52 12.67 26.73
N TYR A 125 -9.96 11.44 27.01
CA TYR A 125 -9.08 10.34 27.43
C TYR A 125 -9.24 9.15 26.50
N ILE A 126 -8.15 8.50 26.16
CA ILE A 126 -8.19 7.21 25.45
C ILE A 126 -8.51 6.08 26.43
N VAL A 127 -9.32 5.11 26.00
CA VAL A 127 -9.53 3.85 26.70
C VAL A 127 -8.38 2.92 26.30
N PRO A 128 -7.56 2.42 27.24
CA PRO A 128 -6.44 1.54 26.91
C PRO A 128 -6.96 0.19 26.37
N THR A 129 -6.95 0.03 25.06
CA THR A 129 -7.37 -1.17 24.34
C THR A 129 -6.61 -1.26 23.01
N GLU A 130 -6.62 -2.43 22.40
CA GLU A 130 -6.07 -2.65 21.06
C GLU A 130 -6.85 -1.86 20.00
N THR A 131 -6.18 -1.49 18.90
CA THR A 131 -6.78 -0.82 17.74
C THR A 131 -7.87 -1.70 17.08
N PRO A 132 -8.69 -1.20 16.14
CA PRO A 132 -9.57 -2.08 15.40
C PRO A 132 -8.77 -3.00 14.47
N PRO A 133 -9.27 -4.21 14.12
CA PRO A 133 -8.79 -4.91 12.94
C PRO A 133 -8.94 -3.98 11.72
N TRP A 134 -7.95 -3.95 10.83
CA TRP A 134 -7.89 -2.88 9.83
C TRP A 134 -7.56 -3.36 8.41
N PHE A 135 -7.64 -2.41 7.48
CA PHE A 135 -7.26 -2.58 6.08
C PHE A 135 -5.75 -2.72 5.95
N GLU A 136 -5.31 -3.74 5.22
CA GLU A 136 -3.91 -4.07 4.95
C GLU A 136 -3.55 -3.58 3.54
N LYS A 137 -2.82 -2.47 3.44
CA LYS A 137 -2.60 -1.75 2.17
C LYS A 137 -1.81 -2.51 1.12
N ASP A 138 -0.96 -3.45 1.56
CA ASP A 138 -0.10 -4.24 0.68
C ASP A 138 -0.78 -5.53 0.21
N GLU A 139 -2.02 -5.78 0.66
CA GLU A 139 -2.81 -6.97 0.32
C GLU A 139 -3.94 -6.63 -0.68
N ASP A 140 -4.29 -7.60 -1.51
CA ASP A 140 -5.36 -7.45 -2.51
C ASP A 140 -6.74 -7.29 -1.83
N TYR A 141 -7.67 -6.64 -2.52
CA TYR A 141 -9.07 -6.49 -2.10
C TYR A 141 -10.02 -6.52 -3.28
N GLU A 142 -11.27 -6.89 -3.02
CA GLU A 142 -12.34 -6.78 -4.01
C GLU A 142 -12.85 -5.34 -4.06
N LYS A 143 -13.04 -4.78 -5.27
CA LYS A 143 -13.57 -3.43 -5.48
C LYS A 143 -14.85 -3.46 -6.30
N LYS A 144 -15.90 -2.80 -5.81
CA LYS A 144 -17.18 -2.62 -6.51
C LYS A 144 -17.51 -1.14 -6.64
N SER A 145 -17.60 -0.64 -7.87
CA SER A 145 -17.93 0.76 -8.16
C SER A 145 -19.37 0.91 -8.64
N GLU A 146 -20.12 1.84 -8.05
CA GLU A 146 -21.53 2.14 -8.32
C GLU A 146 -21.75 3.67 -8.33
N GLY A 147 -21.61 4.30 -9.49
CA GLY A 147 -21.80 5.75 -9.65
C GLY A 147 -20.78 6.57 -8.85
N ASN A 148 -21.24 7.25 -7.79
CA ASN A 148 -20.38 8.04 -6.89
C ASN A 148 -20.01 7.29 -5.60
N LYS A 149 -20.22 5.98 -5.57
CA LYS A 149 -19.92 5.11 -4.44
C LYS A 149 -18.97 4.01 -4.87
N VAL A 150 -18.02 3.68 -4.01
CA VAL A 150 -17.13 2.53 -4.18
C VAL A 150 -17.13 1.74 -2.88
N THR A 151 -17.27 0.44 -2.96
CA THR A 151 -17.13 -0.47 -1.82
C THR A 151 -15.89 -1.33 -2.05
N ILE A 152 -15.03 -1.40 -1.05
CA ILE A 152 -13.97 -2.41 -1.00
C ILE A 152 -14.29 -3.43 0.08
N THR A 153 -13.91 -4.68 -0.18
CA THR A 153 -14.00 -5.77 0.78
C THR A 153 -12.65 -6.48 0.83
N GLN A 154 -12.08 -6.62 2.02
CA GLN A 154 -10.81 -7.28 2.24
C GLN A 154 -10.93 -8.30 3.38
N SER A 155 -10.47 -9.53 3.13
CA SER A 155 -10.39 -10.58 4.12
C SER A 155 -8.94 -10.75 4.55
N ASN A 156 -8.69 -10.62 5.85
CA ASN A 156 -7.34 -10.63 6.43
C ASN A 156 -7.27 -11.65 7.56
N GLU A 157 -6.05 -12.02 7.95
CA GLU A 157 -5.78 -12.84 9.13
C GLU A 157 -4.67 -12.19 9.95
N SER A 158 -4.87 -12.08 11.26
CA SER A 158 -3.84 -11.62 12.19
C SER A 158 -3.79 -12.47 13.44
N ALA A 159 -2.65 -12.48 14.13
CA ALA A 159 -2.52 -13.19 15.40
C ALA A 159 -3.48 -12.66 16.49
N LEU A 160 -3.83 -11.36 16.42
CA LEU A 160 -4.64 -10.70 17.44
C LEU A 160 -6.15 -10.88 17.22
N TYR A 161 -6.60 -10.81 15.96
CA TYR A 161 -8.02 -10.85 15.61
C TYR A 161 -8.47 -12.15 14.95
N GLY A 162 -7.53 -13.05 14.61
CA GLY A 162 -7.82 -14.20 13.76
C GLY A 162 -8.20 -13.76 12.34
N MET A 163 -9.04 -14.54 11.68
CA MET A 163 -9.63 -14.16 10.40
C MET A 163 -10.70 -13.08 10.61
N TYR A 164 -10.66 -12.03 9.80
CA TYR A 164 -11.66 -10.97 9.80
C TYR A 164 -11.91 -10.48 8.38
N THR A 165 -13.07 -9.88 8.14
CA THR A 165 -13.37 -9.18 6.89
C THR A 165 -13.73 -7.73 7.18
N ILE A 166 -13.04 -6.80 6.52
CA ILE A 166 -13.35 -5.38 6.55
C ILE A 166 -14.03 -4.96 5.25
N GLU A 167 -15.13 -4.25 5.35
CA GLU A 167 -15.83 -3.63 4.22
C GLU A 167 -15.84 -2.11 4.44
N ILE A 168 -15.26 -1.37 3.48
CA ILE A 168 -15.18 0.09 3.53
C ILE A 168 -15.92 0.67 2.35
N VAL A 169 -16.83 1.60 2.63
CA VAL A 169 -17.58 2.33 1.62
C VAL A 169 -17.01 3.72 1.47
N PHE A 170 -16.61 4.07 0.25
CA PHE A 170 -16.21 5.42 -0.15
C PHE A 170 -17.34 6.09 -0.92
N LYS A 171 -17.52 7.40 -0.72
CA LYS A 171 -18.49 8.21 -1.45
C LYS A 171 -17.86 9.51 -1.90
N LYS A 172 -18.10 9.90 -3.15
CA LYS A 172 -17.67 11.19 -3.70
C LYS A 172 -18.66 12.27 -3.28
N MET A 173 -18.18 13.24 -2.50
CA MET A 173 -18.92 14.37 -1.95
C MET A 173 -18.16 15.65 -2.28
N ASP A 174 -18.83 16.60 -2.94
CA ASP A 174 -18.23 17.88 -3.37
C ASP A 174 -16.91 17.72 -4.13
N GLY A 175 -16.85 16.69 -4.99
CA GLY A 175 -15.68 16.37 -5.81
C GLY A 175 -14.58 15.58 -5.09
N THR A 176 -14.69 15.36 -3.77
CA THR A 176 -13.69 14.65 -2.96
C THR A 176 -14.23 13.31 -2.47
N TRP A 177 -13.39 12.27 -2.48
CA TRP A 177 -13.73 10.97 -1.89
C TRP A 177 -13.63 11.02 -0.37
N LYS A 178 -14.64 10.46 0.31
CA LYS A 178 -14.66 10.29 1.76
C LYS A 178 -15.06 8.87 2.15
N ILE A 179 -14.58 8.40 3.29
CA ILE A 179 -15.09 7.16 3.90
C ILE A 179 -16.49 7.44 4.44
N ALA A 180 -17.48 6.72 3.94
CA ALA A 180 -18.89 6.85 4.28
C ALA A 180 -19.39 5.76 5.21
N ASN A 181 -18.74 4.59 5.25
CA ASN A 181 -19.07 3.50 6.17
C ASN A 181 -17.87 2.55 6.33
N ILE A 182 -17.74 1.96 7.50
CA ILE A 182 -16.80 0.88 7.78
C ILE A 182 -17.55 -0.20 8.56
N SER A 183 -17.42 -1.45 8.14
CA SER A 183 -17.96 -2.60 8.88
C SER A 183 -16.96 -3.75 8.95
N HIS A 184 -17.04 -4.50 10.05
CA HIS A 184 -16.21 -5.65 10.35
C HIS A 184 -17.09 -6.89 10.48
N LYS A 185 -16.64 -8.03 9.96
CA LYS A 185 -17.32 -9.33 10.02
C LYS A 185 -16.36 -10.42 10.49
#